data_AF-A0A6L4ALH3-F1
#
_entry.id   AF-A0A6L4ALH3-F1
#
_cell.length_a   1.000
_cell.length_b   1.000
_cell.length_c   1.000
_cell.angle_alpha   90.00
_cell.angle_beta   90.00
_cell.angle_gamma   90.00
#
_symmetry.space_group_name_H-M   'P 1'
#
loop_
_entity.id
_entity.type
_entity.pdbx_description
1 polymer ?
#
loop_
_entity_poly.entity_id
_entity_poly.type
_entity_poly.pdbx_seq_one_letter_code
_entity_poly.pdbx_strand_id
1 'polypeptide(L)'
;MGLTDDDIRLMPECVQPIEKETVFRFSCHKDLDCFTECCRLLELTLSPYDILRLRRATGLSSTAFLHQYVIVEDSAEEFFPQLFLTMLDDGRASCPFVSPNGCTIYPNRPGACRAYPLGRACKQLASGYSEEAFILVREPHCHGFSGEVHQTAEQYCSDQGLVIYNQFNDTIASLLKHPRIHARGPLEPEEKDLLMLLLYDIDRLRIELAGNRLTGLTPITTQYLLSQSDEDLLLWAVDWLKQRLFS
;
A
#
# COMPACT_ATOMS: atom_id res chain seq x y z
N MET A 1 14.12 -18.54 0.14
CA MET A 1 13.28 -19.62 -0.39
C MET A 1 11.96 -18.97 -0.76
N GLY A 2 11.69 -18.90 -2.06
CA GLY A 2 10.53 -18.21 -2.62
C GLY A 2 9.19 -18.87 -2.26
N LEU A 3 8.16 -18.56 -3.04
CA LEU A 3 6.81 -19.13 -2.91
C LEU A 3 6.88 -20.65 -2.74
N THR A 4 6.17 -21.19 -1.75
CA THR A 4 6.12 -22.63 -1.52
C THR A 4 5.25 -23.32 -2.57
N ASP A 5 5.39 -24.64 -2.72
CA ASP A 5 4.54 -25.41 -3.65
C ASP A 5 3.04 -25.30 -3.32
N ASP A 6 2.70 -25.16 -2.03
CA ASP A 6 1.32 -24.93 -1.59
C ASP A 6 0.86 -23.51 -1.92
N ASP A 7 1.72 -22.50 -1.78
CA ASP A 7 1.42 -21.12 -2.19
C ASP A 7 1.11 -21.07 -3.69
N ILE A 8 1.90 -21.76 -4.51
CA ILE A 8 1.74 -21.80 -5.97
C ILE A 8 0.43 -22.50 -6.37
N ARG A 9 0.04 -23.58 -5.68
CA ARG A 9 -1.20 -24.32 -5.97
C ARG A 9 -2.46 -23.54 -5.70
N LEU A 10 -2.44 -22.62 -4.74
CA LEU A 10 -3.59 -21.81 -4.35
C LEU A 10 -3.72 -20.52 -5.18
N MET A 11 -2.76 -20.24 -6.06
CA MET A 11 -2.80 -19.04 -6.90
C MET A 11 -3.90 -19.15 -7.97
N PRO A 12 -4.57 -18.03 -8.31
CA PRO A 12 -5.43 -17.98 -9.48
C PRO A 12 -4.66 -18.35 -10.75
N GLU A 13 -5.34 -18.95 -11.74
CA GLU A 13 -4.72 -19.38 -13.00
C GLU A 13 -4.03 -18.24 -13.76
N CYS A 14 -4.47 -17.00 -13.57
CA CYS A 14 -3.87 -15.82 -14.18
C CYS A 14 -2.57 -15.36 -13.49
N VAL A 15 -2.16 -15.99 -12.39
CA VAL A 15 -0.96 -15.59 -11.63
C VAL A 15 0.19 -16.56 -11.88
N GLN A 16 1.35 -16.01 -12.24
CA GLN A 16 2.55 -16.78 -12.56
C GLN A 16 3.75 -16.31 -11.74
N PRO A 17 4.38 -17.16 -10.92
CA PRO A 17 5.65 -16.85 -10.27
C PRO A 17 6.74 -16.54 -11.29
N ILE A 18 7.58 -15.55 -10.99
CA ILE A 18 8.78 -15.26 -11.78
C ILE A 18 9.98 -15.00 -10.86
N GLU A 19 11.17 -15.38 -11.32
CA GLU A 19 12.41 -15.00 -10.64
C GLU A 19 12.72 -13.53 -10.93
N LYS A 20 13.47 -12.88 -10.04
CA LYS A 20 13.79 -11.44 -10.13
C LYS A 20 14.41 -11.05 -11.49
N GLU A 21 15.30 -11.89 -12.01
CA GLU A 21 16.02 -11.67 -13.28
C GLU A 21 15.25 -12.17 -14.51
N THR A 22 14.07 -12.77 -14.33
CA THR A 22 13.24 -13.24 -15.45
C THR A 22 12.79 -12.05 -16.28
N VAL A 23 13.11 -12.09 -17.58
CA VAL A 23 12.68 -11.07 -18.53
C VAL A 23 11.23 -11.34 -18.93
N PHE A 24 10.39 -10.32 -18.86
CA PHE A 24 9.02 -10.35 -19.36
C PHE A 24 8.74 -9.16 -20.27
N ARG A 25 7.66 -9.28 -21.07
CA ARG A 25 7.16 -8.22 -21.94
C ARG A 25 5.96 -7.56 -21.31
N PHE A 26 5.99 -6.24 -21.16
CA PHE A 26 4.80 -5.50 -20.76
C PHE A 26 4.90 -4.01 -21.11
N SER A 27 3.84 -3.45 -21.69
CA SER A 27 3.67 -2.02 -21.86
C SER A 27 2.19 -1.67 -21.80
N CYS A 28 1.80 -0.75 -20.92
CA CYS A 28 0.44 -0.23 -20.82
C CYS A 28 0.40 1.21 -21.35
N HIS A 29 -0.40 1.47 -22.38
CA HIS A 29 -0.55 2.79 -22.99
C HIS A 29 -1.95 2.97 -23.56
N LYS A 30 -2.30 4.22 -23.88
CA LYS A 30 -3.63 4.65 -24.31
C LYS A 30 -4.13 4.06 -25.62
N ASP A 31 -3.24 3.49 -26.43
CA ASP A 31 -3.60 2.94 -27.75
C ASP A 31 -3.97 1.45 -27.66
N LEU A 32 -3.90 0.85 -26.47
CA LEU A 32 -4.48 -0.47 -26.21
C LEU A 32 -5.99 -0.36 -26.08
N ASP A 33 -6.71 -1.29 -26.67
CA ASP A 33 -8.16 -1.46 -26.53
C ASP A 33 -8.59 -1.74 -25.08
N CYS A 34 -7.72 -2.37 -24.29
CA CYS A 34 -7.94 -2.60 -22.85
C CYS A 34 -7.59 -1.40 -21.96
N PHE A 35 -7.21 -0.25 -22.51
CA PHE A 35 -6.76 0.88 -21.71
C PHE A 35 -7.86 1.33 -20.74
N THR A 36 -7.51 1.46 -19.45
CA THR A 36 -8.40 1.76 -18.31
C THR A 36 -9.33 0.63 -17.84
N GLU A 37 -9.35 -0.54 -18.48
CA GLU A 37 -10.20 -1.65 -18.03
C GLU A 37 -9.76 -2.20 -16.66
N CYS A 38 -8.47 -2.19 -16.35
CA CYS A 38 -7.94 -2.54 -15.03
C CYS A 38 -8.32 -1.56 -13.92
N CYS A 39 -9.01 -0.45 -14.22
CA CYS A 39 -9.49 0.53 -13.24
C CYS A 39 -10.96 0.31 -12.85
N ARG A 40 -11.51 -0.88 -13.12
CA ARG A 40 -12.90 -1.27 -12.87
C ARG A 40 -12.93 -2.53 -12.01
N LEU A 41 -13.98 -2.70 -11.21
CA LEU A 41 -14.20 -3.90 -10.37
C LEU A 41 -12.98 -4.24 -9.48
N LEU A 42 -12.31 -3.20 -8.97
CA LEU A 42 -11.13 -3.35 -8.13
C LEU A 42 -11.53 -3.57 -6.68
N GLU A 43 -10.88 -4.54 -6.05
CA GLU A 43 -10.75 -4.64 -4.60
C GLU A 43 -9.35 -4.12 -4.23
N LEU A 44 -9.25 -2.80 -4.02
CA LEU A 44 -7.96 -2.12 -3.89
C LEU A 44 -7.69 -1.71 -2.44
N THR A 45 -6.95 -2.55 -1.72
CA THR A 45 -6.43 -2.21 -0.39
C THR A 45 -5.40 -1.08 -0.49
N LEU A 46 -5.47 -0.12 0.42
CA LEU A 46 -4.62 1.06 0.47
C LEU A 46 -3.65 0.97 1.65
N SER A 47 -2.36 1.07 1.37
CA SER A 47 -1.36 1.18 2.43
C SER A 47 -1.37 2.58 3.05
N PRO A 48 -0.79 2.76 4.26
CA PRO A 48 -0.56 4.09 4.83
C PRO A 48 0.14 5.05 3.87
N TYR A 49 1.13 4.55 3.11
CA TYR A 49 1.84 5.37 2.12
C TYR A 49 0.96 5.71 0.92
N ASP A 50 0.06 4.81 0.50
CA ASP A 50 -0.92 5.11 -0.54
C ASP A 50 -1.85 6.25 -0.11
N ILE A 51 -2.41 6.21 1.10
CA ILE A 51 -3.26 7.29 1.63
C ILE A 51 -2.51 8.63 1.66
N LEU A 52 -1.26 8.64 2.11
CA LEU A 52 -0.41 9.83 2.13
C LEU A 52 -0.23 10.42 0.72
N ARG A 53 -0.06 9.58 -0.31
CA ARG A 53 0.08 10.01 -1.71
C ARG A 53 -1.26 10.45 -2.33
N LEU A 54 -2.33 9.72 -2.05
CA LEU A 54 -3.66 9.97 -2.59
C LEU A 54 -4.25 11.29 -2.08
N ARG A 55 -4.15 11.59 -0.78
CA ARG A 55 -4.63 12.86 -0.23
C ARG A 55 -3.93 14.07 -0.89
N ARG A 56 -2.63 13.96 -1.20
CA ARG A 56 -1.88 15.02 -1.89
C ARG A 56 -2.34 15.20 -3.32
N ALA A 57 -2.71 14.11 -3.98
CA ALA A 57 -3.22 14.15 -5.35
C ALA A 57 -4.61 14.81 -5.43
N THR A 58 -5.45 14.62 -4.40
CA THR A 58 -6.79 15.21 -4.33
C THR A 58 -6.82 16.61 -3.72
N GLY A 59 -5.75 17.00 -3.00
CA GLY A 59 -5.70 18.26 -2.25
C GLY A 59 -6.54 18.24 -0.96
N LEU A 60 -7.01 17.06 -0.54
CA LEU A 60 -7.77 16.86 0.68
C LEU A 60 -6.84 16.63 1.88
N SER A 61 -7.35 16.90 3.09
CA SER A 61 -6.71 16.35 4.29
C SER A 61 -6.89 14.83 4.34
N SER A 62 -6.05 14.13 5.11
CA SER A 62 -6.21 12.70 5.38
C SER A 62 -7.63 12.35 5.84
N THR A 63 -8.16 13.05 6.85
CA THR A 63 -9.52 12.79 7.36
C THR A 63 -10.58 12.92 6.26
N ALA A 64 -10.51 13.96 5.43
CA ALA A 64 -11.47 14.17 4.36
C ALA A 64 -11.34 13.12 3.25
N PHE A 65 -10.10 12.74 2.91
CA PHE A 65 -9.83 11.67 1.95
C PHE A 65 -10.40 10.33 2.44
N LEU A 66 -10.11 9.95 3.69
CA LEU A 66 -10.61 8.72 4.31
C LEU A 66 -12.14 8.69 4.28
N HIS A 67 -12.80 9.78 4.71
CA HIS A 67 -14.26 9.85 4.72
C HIS A 67 -14.88 9.76 3.31
N GLN A 68 -14.25 10.36 2.30
CA GLN A 68 -14.83 10.46 0.96
C GLN A 68 -14.54 9.25 0.06
N TYR A 69 -13.37 8.63 0.20
CA TYR A 69 -12.85 7.67 -0.77
C TYR A 69 -12.49 6.32 -0.17
N VAL A 70 -12.63 6.10 1.14
CA VAL A 70 -12.17 4.86 1.78
C VAL A 70 -13.31 4.15 2.50
N ILE A 71 -13.42 2.85 2.25
CA ILE A 71 -14.19 1.91 3.08
C ILE A 71 -13.20 1.29 4.07
N VAL A 72 -13.54 1.36 5.36
CA VAL A 72 -12.78 0.69 6.41
C VAL A 72 -13.52 -0.59 6.77
N GLU A 73 -12.86 -1.72 6.56
CA GLU A 73 -13.34 -3.02 7.04
C GLU A 73 -12.59 -3.38 8.31
N ASP A 74 -13.34 -3.46 9.40
CA ASP A 74 -12.84 -3.90 10.69
C ASP A 74 -13.51 -5.23 11.06
N SER A 75 -12.79 -6.33 10.89
CA SER A 75 -13.27 -7.66 11.24
C SER A 75 -12.72 -8.09 12.61
N ALA A 76 -13.48 -8.93 13.32
CA ALA A 76 -13.03 -9.46 14.61
C ALA A 76 -11.86 -10.44 14.48
N GLU A 77 -11.64 -10.98 13.27
CA GLU A 77 -10.58 -11.95 12.97
C GLU A 77 -9.27 -11.26 12.58
N GLU A 78 -9.33 -9.99 12.17
CA GLU A 78 -8.17 -9.23 11.77
C GLU A 78 -7.59 -8.38 12.90
N PHE A 79 -6.25 -8.37 12.95
CA PHE A 79 -5.51 -7.56 13.91
C PHE A 79 -5.57 -6.06 13.59
N PHE A 80 -5.83 -5.71 12.33
CA PHE A 80 -5.79 -4.35 11.84
C PHE A 80 -6.97 -4.08 10.91
N PRO A 81 -7.50 -2.85 10.89
CA PRO A 81 -8.49 -2.47 9.90
C PRO A 81 -7.88 -2.49 8.49
N GLN A 82 -8.63 -3.02 7.53
CA GLN A 82 -8.29 -2.92 6.11
C GLN A 82 -8.98 -1.70 5.51
N LEU A 83 -8.23 -0.96 4.68
CA LEU A 83 -8.74 0.24 4.03
C LEU A 83 -8.80 -0.03 2.54
N PHE A 84 -9.98 0.13 1.95
CA PHE A 84 -10.22 -0.10 0.53
C PHE A 84 -10.62 1.19 -0.17
N LEU A 85 -10.16 1.40 -1.41
CA LEU A 85 -10.64 2.49 -2.24
C LEU A 85 -12.11 2.25 -2.63
N THR A 86 -12.99 3.20 -2.34
CA THR A 86 -14.40 3.14 -2.74
C THR A 86 -14.54 3.28 -4.26
N MET A 87 -15.14 2.28 -4.89
CA MET A 87 -15.46 2.29 -6.31
C MET A 87 -16.81 3.00 -6.55
N LEU A 88 -16.96 3.64 -7.71
CA LEU A 88 -18.19 4.34 -8.10
C LEU A 88 -19.31 3.36 -8.46
N ASP A 89 -20.54 3.66 -8.02
CA ASP A 89 -21.75 2.94 -8.43
C ASP A 89 -22.25 3.43 -9.80
N ASP A 90 -21.43 3.21 -10.84
CA ASP A 90 -21.73 3.59 -12.22
C ASP A 90 -22.08 2.38 -13.12
N GLY A 91 -22.44 1.26 -12.50
CA GLY A 91 -22.68 -0.02 -13.16
C GLY A 91 -21.41 -0.73 -13.66
N ARG A 92 -20.23 -0.11 -13.52
CA ARG A 92 -18.93 -0.70 -13.86
C ARG A 92 -17.97 -0.77 -12.67
N ALA A 93 -18.41 -0.34 -11.48
CA ALA A 93 -17.59 -0.30 -10.26
C ALA A 93 -16.26 0.39 -10.52
N SER A 94 -16.32 1.66 -10.87
CA SER A 94 -15.20 2.35 -11.50
C SER A 94 -14.32 3.09 -10.51
N CYS A 95 -13.01 3.10 -10.73
CA CYS A 95 -12.10 3.87 -9.90
C CYS A 95 -12.49 5.36 -9.98
N PRO A 96 -12.65 6.07 -8.86
CA PRO A 96 -13.08 7.47 -8.86
C PRO A 96 -12.10 8.42 -9.58
N PHE A 97 -10.88 7.96 -9.85
CA PHE A 97 -9.84 8.72 -10.53
C PHE A 97 -9.61 8.29 -11.98
N VAL A 98 -10.44 7.40 -12.54
CA VAL A 98 -10.32 7.01 -13.94
C VAL A 98 -11.09 7.98 -14.84
N SER A 99 -10.49 8.31 -16.00
CA SER A 99 -11.14 9.05 -17.08
C SER A 99 -10.91 8.34 -18.42
N PRO A 100 -11.60 8.72 -19.50
CA PRO A 100 -11.28 8.20 -20.84
C PRO A 100 -9.83 8.44 -21.27
N ASN A 101 -9.15 9.43 -20.69
CA ASN A 101 -7.75 9.75 -20.96
C ASN A 101 -6.77 9.04 -20.01
N GLY A 102 -7.25 8.15 -19.15
CA GLY A 102 -6.45 7.45 -18.14
C GLY A 102 -6.68 7.96 -16.72
N CYS A 103 -5.81 7.53 -15.80
CA CYS A 103 -5.87 7.88 -14.39
C CYS A 103 -5.50 9.36 -14.17
N THR A 104 -6.39 10.13 -13.55
CA THR A 104 -6.21 11.56 -13.29
C THR A 104 -5.17 11.84 -12.20
N ILE A 105 -4.83 10.85 -11.39
CA ILE A 105 -3.82 10.90 -10.32
C ILE A 105 -2.58 10.05 -10.66
N TYR A 106 -2.30 9.78 -11.93
CA TYR A 106 -1.29 8.81 -12.36
C TYR A 106 0.08 8.90 -11.62
N PRO A 107 0.66 10.09 -11.33
CA PRO A 107 1.91 10.18 -10.56
C PRO A 107 1.81 9.73 -9.10
N ASN A 108 0.60 9.72 -8.53
CA ASN A 108 0.29 9.36 -7.14
C ASN A 108 -0.57 8.09 -7.03
N ARG A 109 -0.70 7.32 -8.11
CA ARG A 109 -1.44 6.06 -8.09
C ARG A 109 -0.94 5.12 -6.98
N PRO A 110 -1.82 4.32 -6.36
CA PRO A 110 -1.44 3.38 -5.31
C PRO A 110 -0.38 2.37 -5.74
N GLY A 111 0.34 1.83 -4.77
CA GLY A 111 1.40 0.84 -4.97
C GLY A 111 0.93 -0.36 -5.77
N ALA A 112 -0.26 -0.90 -5.49
CA ALA A 112 -0.82 -2.03 -6.25
C ALA A 112 -1.11 -1.66 -7.73
N CYS A 113 -1.71 -0.50 -8.00
CA CYS A 113 -1.94 -0.02 -9.38
C CYS A 113 -0.63 0.25 -10.13
N ARG A 114 0.42 0.64 -9.42
CA ARG A 114 1.75 0.87 -9.95
C ARG A 114 2.52 -0.42 -10.21
N ALA A 115 2.28 -1.43 -9.36
CA ALA A 115 2.87 -2.74 -9.46
C ALA A 115 2.28 -3.53 -10.63
N TYR A 116 0.97 -3.43 -10.88
CA TYR A 116 0.31 -4.17 -11.95
C TYR A 116 1.07 -4.07 -13.30
N PRO A 117 1.37 -5.21 -13.96
CA PRO A 117 0.91 -6.57 -13.67
C PRO A 117 1.85 -7.34 -12.73
N LEU A 118 2.93 -6.73 -12.28
CA LEU A 118 3.89 -7.32 -11.36
C LEU A 118 3.33 -7.28 -9.93
N GLY A 119 3.43 -8.39 -9.21
CA GLY A 119 3.26 -8.43 -7.76
C GLY A 119 4.60 -8.70 -7.09
N ARG A 120 4.79 -8.13 -5.89
CA ARG A 120 5.95 -8.42 -5.03
C ARG A 120 5.46 -8.86 -3.67
N ALA A 121 5.96 -10.01 -3.21
CA ALA A 121 5.89 -10.43 -1.83
C ALA A 121 7.27 -10.26 -1.20
N CYS A 122 7.32 -9.71 0.02
CA CYS A 122 8.55 -9.58 0.80
C CYS A 122 8.35 -10.26 2.15
N LYS A 123 9.31 -11.11 2.52
CA LYS A 123 9.38 -11.79 3.81
C LYS A 123 10.69 -11.45 4.49
N GLN A 124 10.60 -10.94 5.71
CA GLN A 124 11.79 -10.68 6.50
C GLN A 124 12.23 -11.95 7.24
N LEU A 125 13.49 -12.32 7.09
CA LEU A 125 14.08 -13.47 7.76
C LEU A 125 14.65 -13.08 9.12
N ALA A 126 14.76 -14.06 10.02
CA ALA A 126 15.41 -13.91 11.32
C ALA A 126 16.89 -13.50 11.22
N SER A 127 17.53 -13.76 10.07
CA SER A 127 18.90 -13.36 9.77
C SER A 127 19.07 -11.86 9.46
N GLY A 128 17.98 -11.10 9.39
CA GLY A 128 17.98 -9.68 9.02
C GLY A 128 17.94 -9.42 7.52
N TYR A 129 18.05 -10.47 6.69
CA TYR A 129 17.85 -10.39 5.24
C TYR A 129 16.36 -10.44 4.88
N SER A 130 15.99 -9.83 3.75
CA SER A 130 14.66 -9.99 3.14
C SER A 130 14.73 -10.98 1.98
N GLU A 131 13.71 -11.81 1.87
CA GLU A 131 13.45 -12.63 0.69
C GLU A 131 12.28 -12.03 -0.08
N GLU A 132 12.51 -11.80 -1.37
CA GLU A 132 11.50 -11.30 -2.28
C GLU A 132 11.03 -12.43 -3.21
N ALA A 133 9.74 -12.45 -3.49
CA ALA A 133 9.16 -13.25 -4.54
C ALA A 133 8.34 -12.35 -5.45
N PHE A 134 8.38 -12.63 -6.74
CA PHE A 134 7.66 -11.87 -7.76
C PHE A 134 6.64 -12.75 -8.46
N ILE A 135 5.53 -12.14 -8.84
CA ILE A 135 4.49 -12.76 -9.65
C ILE A 135 4.12 -11.85 -10.81
N LEU A 136 3.62 -12.43 -11.90
CA LEU A 136 2.96 -11.71 -12.98
C LEU A 136 1.49 -12.10 -13.01
N VAL A 137 0.62 -11.09 -13.05
CA VAL A 137 -0.82 -11.23 -13.23
C VAL A 137 -1.15 -11.04 -14.70
N ARG A 138 -1.66 -12.08 -15.35
CA ARG A 138 -2.03 -12.14 -16.77
C ARG A 138 -3.54 -12.31 -16.91
N GLU A 139 -4.27 -11.23 -16.65
CA GLU A 139 -5.72 -11.27 -16.83
C GLU A 139 -6.10 -11.30 -18.31
N PRO A 140 -7.17 -12.02 -18.69
CA PRO A 140 -7.59 -12.13 -20.09
C PRO A 140 -7.87 -10.78 -20.77
N HIS A 141 -8.31 -9.78 -20.00
CA HIS A 141 -8.59 -8.45 -20.54
C HIS A 141 -7.32 -7.64 -20.82
N CYS A 142 -6.16 -8.02 -20.28
CA CYS A 142 -4.95 -7.21 -20.31
C CYS A 142 -4.11 -7.50 -21.55
N HIS A 143 -4.14 -6.60 -22.53
CA HIS A 143 -3.36 -6.73 -23.76
C HIS A 143 -1.95 -6.08 -23.70
N GLY A 144 -1.53 -5.62 -22.51
CA GLY A 144 -0.21 -5.00 -22.31
C GLY A 144 0.98 -5.95 -22.53
N PHE A 145 0.75 -7.26 -22.51
CA PHE A 145 1.80 -8.28 -22.74
C PHE A 145 2.19 -8.47 -24.22
N SER A 146 1.42 -7.91 -25.16
CA SER A 146 1.67 -8.05 -26.60
C SER A 146 2.71 -7.06 -27.15
N GLY A 147 3.26 -6.19 -26.30
CA GLY A 147 4.27 -5.20 -26.69
C GLY A 147 5.68 -5.77 -26.87
N GLU A 148 6.58 -4.91 -27.37
CA GLU A 148 8.00 -5.23 -27.61
C GLU A 148 8.94 -4.76 -26.49
N VAL A 149 8.41 -4.13 -25.43
CA VAL A 149 9.22 -3.67 -24.30
C VAL A 149 9.58 -4.85 -23.41
N HIS A 150 10.88 -5.10 -23.25
CA HIS A 150 11.43 -6.15 -22.40
C HIS A 150 12.06 -5.56 -21.14
N GLN A 151 11.77 -6.16 -19.98
CA GLN A 151 12.32 -5.73 -18.70
C GLN A 151 12.37 -6.88 -17.68
N THR A 152 13.22 -6.76 -16.67
CA THR A 152 13.18 -7.61 -15.46
C THR A 152 12.24 -7.03 -14.41
N ALA A 153 11.94 -7.78 -13.35
CA ALA A 153 11.13 -7.30 -12.24
C ALA A 153 11.75 -6.07 -11.54
N GLU A 154 13.08 -6.04 -11.42
CA GLU A 154 13.82 -4.94 -10.81
C GLU A 154 13.72 -3.64 -11.64
N GLN A 155 13.95 -3.75 -12.96
CA GLN A 155 13.83 -2.62 -13.88
C GLN A 155 12.39 -2.10 -13.90
N TYR A 156 11.41 -3.00 -13.97
CA TYR A 156 10.00 -2.62 -13.90
C TYR A 156 9.68 -1.86 -12.60
N CYS A 157 10.15 -2.35 -11.45
CA CYS A 157 9.94 -1.68 -10.17
C CYS A 157 10.55 -0.28 -10.14
N SER A 158 11.77 -0.12 -10.69
CA SER A 158 12.42 1.18 -10.78
C SER A 158 11.65 2.14 -11.69
N ASP A 159 11.29 1.70 -12.90
CA ASP A 159 10.61 2.52 -13.90
C ASP A 159 9.20 2.90 -13.47
N GLN A 160 8.51 1.98 -12.80
CA GLN A 160 7.23 2.25 -12.18
C GLN A 160 7.38 3.06 -10.89
N GLY A 161 8.57 3.36 -10.36
CA GLY A 161 8.74 4.15 -9.13
C GLY A 161 8.28 3.41 -7.87
N LEU A 162 8.29 2.09 -7.86
CA LEU A 162 7.91 1.25 -6.71
C LEU A 162 8.95 1.26 -5.60
N VAL A 163 10.20 1.63 -5.86
CA VAL A 163 11.29 1.58 -4.86
C VAL A 163 10.91 2.27 -3.56
N ILE A 164 10.35 3.48 -3.63
CA ILE A 164 9.92 4.21 -2.43
C ILE A 164 8.69 3.60 -1.77
N TYR A 165 7.70 3.16 -2.55
CA TYR A 165 6.51 2.48 -2.03
C TYR A 165 6.89 1.21 -1.27
N ASN A 166 7.83 0.46 -1.83
CA ASN A 166 8.37 -0.77 -1.29
C ASN A 166 9.04 -0.53 0.05
N GLN A 167 9.86 0.52 0.18
CA GLN A 167 10.50 0.90 1.44
C GLN A 167 9.47 1.19 2.55
N PHE A 168 8.46 2.03 2.27
CA PHE A 168 7.42 2.33 3.26
C PHE A 168 6.60 1.08 3.61
N ASN A 169 6.17 0.32 2.60
CA ASN A 169 5.36 -0.87 2.80
C ASN A 169 6.12 -1.94 3.60
N ASP A 170 7.43 -2.10 3.39
CA ASP A 170 8.26 -3.06 4.14
C ASP A 170 8.43 -2.59 5.60
N THR A 171 8.65 -1.29 5.83
CA THR A 171 8.68 -0.72 7.19
C THR A 171 7.36 -0.90 7.92
N ILE A 172 6.23 -0.66 7.27
CA ILE A 172 4.90 -0.87 7.85
C ILE A 172 4.65 -2.36 8.07
N ALA A 173 5.00 -3.23 7.12
CA ALA A 173 4.86 -4.68 7.27
C ALA A 173 5.66 -5.23 8.45
N SER A 174 6.81 -4.65 8.78
CA SER A 174 7.59 -5.04 9.96
C SER A 174 6.90 -4.72 11.30
N LEU A 175 5.96 -3.78 11.30
CA LEU A 175 5.04 -3.56 12.42
C LEU A 175 3.88 -4.56 12.36
N LEU A 176 3.14 -4.58 11.25
CA LEU A 176 1.88 -5.34 11.14
C LEU A 176 2.07 -6.86 11.24
N LYS A 177 3.17 -7.39 10.71
CA LYS A 177 3.47 -8.84 10.69
C LYS A 177 4.31 -9.29 11.89
N HIS A 178 4.49 -8.43 12.89
CA HIS A 178 5.39 -8.72 14.00
C HIS A 178 4.83 -9.86 14.87
N PRO A 179 5.63 -10.88 15.25
CA PRO A 179 5.15 -12.05 15.98
C PRO A 179 4.44 -11.74 17.30
N ARG A 180 4.84 -10.65 17.99
CA ARG A 180 4.19 -10.24 19.25
C ARG A 180 2.74 -9.79 19.06
N ILE A 181 2.40 -9.21 17.91
CA ILE A 181 1.02 -8.82 17.61
C ILE A 181 0.18 -10.08 17.41
N HIS A 182 0.67 -11.00 16.58
CA HIS A 182 -0.05 -12.24 16.29
C HIS A 182 -0.17 -13.18 17.51
N ALA A 183 0.75 -13.12 18.47
CA ALA A 183 0.69 -13.91 19.70
C ALA A 183 -0.32 -13.39 20.74
N ARG A 184 -0.74 -12.13 20.63
CA ARG A 184 -1.55 -11.42 21.63
C ARG A 184 -3.06 -11.51 21.39
N GLY A 185 -3.49 -11.84 20.17
CA GLY A 185 -4.88 -11.72 19.73
C GLY A 185 -5.21 -10.31 19.18
N PRO A 186 -6.47 -10.07 18.73
CA PRO A 186 -6.88 -8.81 18.10
C PRO A 186 -6.58 -7.57 18.95
N LEU A 187 -6.35 -6.43 18.30
CA LEU A 187 -6.15 -5.15 19.00
C LEU A 187 -7.45 -4.66 19.66
N GLU A 188 -7.33 -3.99 20.80
CA GLU A 188 -8.46 -3.34 21.45
C GLU A 188 -8.93 -2.13 20.62
N PRO A 189 -10.21 -1.72 20.73
CA PRO A 189 -10.75 -0.60 19.95
C PRO A 189 -9.89 0.69 20.03
N GLU A 190 -9.39 1.05 21.20
CA GLU A 190 -8.56 2.25 21.39
C GLU A 190 -7.21 2.16 20.66
N GLU A 191 -6.65 0.96 20.49
CA GLU A 191 -5.41 0.76 19.76
C GLU A 191 -5.63 0.77 18.25
N LYS A 192 -6.77 0.26 17.78
CA LYS A 192 -7.18 0.39 16.38
C LYS A 192 -7.36 1.87 16.03
N ASP A 193 -8.03 2.64 16.89
CA ASP A 193 -8.17 4.09 16.72
C ASP A 193 -6.81 4.82 16.70
N LEU A 194 -5.91 4.44 17.61
CA LEU A 194 -4.56 4.99 17.68
C LEU A 194 -3.75 4.67 16.41
N LEU A 195 -3.89 3.46 15.88
CA LEU A 195 -3.25 3.06 14.63
C LEU A 195 -3.83 3.81 13.43
N MET A 196 -5.16 3.97 13.37
CA MET A 196 -5.83 4.77 12.34
C MET A 196 -5.32 6.21 12.33
N LEU A 197 -5.21 6.82 13.51
CA LEU A 197 -4.63 8.16 13.66
C LEU A 197 -3.17 8.21 13.18
N LEU A 198 -2.33 7.29 13.66
CA LEU A 198 -0.88 7.36 13.46
C LEU A 198 -0.43 7.01 12.05
N LEU A 199 -1.09 6.06 11.39
CA LEU A 199 -0.68 5.56 10.08
C LEU A 199 -1.48 6.20 8.94
N TYR A 200 -2.75 6.52 9.14
CA TYR A 200 -3.63 6.92 8.03
C TYR A 200 -4.09 8.38 8.10
N ASP A 201 -4.10 9.00 9.30
CA ASP A 201 -4.53 10.40 9.48
C ASP A 201 -3.39 11.35 9.89
N ILE A 202 -2.43 11.54 8.99
CA ILE A 202 -1.22 12.33 9.24
C ILE A 202 -1.52 13.80 9.58
N ASP A 203 -2.57 14.38 8.98
CA ASP A 203 -2.97 15.76 9.24
C ASP A 203 -3.56 15.89 10.67
N ARG A 204 -4.41 14.95 11.08
CA ARG A 204 -4.90 14.89 12.46
C ARG A 204 -3.79 14.56 13.45
N LEU A 205 -2.84 13.69 13.11
CA LEU A 205 -1.68 13.39 13.95
C LEU A 205 -0.90 14.67 14.30
N ARG A 206 -0.67 15.56 13.33
CA ARG A 206 -0.01 16.85 13.59
C ARG A 206 -0.80 17.72 14.58
N ILE A 207 -2.13 17.72 14.49
CA ILE A 207 -2.99 18.44 15.44
C ILE A 207 -2.87 17.84 16.85
N GLU A 208 -2.93 16.52 16.97
CA GLU A 208 -2.83 15.81 18.25
C GLU A 208 -1.44 15.98 18.90
N LEU A 209 -0.37 16.01 18.09
CA LEU A 209 1.00 16.33 18.52
C LEU A 209 1.09 17.77 19.04
N ALA A 210 0.61 18.76 18.28
CA ALA A 210 0.61 20.16 18.69
C ALA A 210 -0.22 20.41 19.96
N GLY A 211 -1.29 19.62 20.16
CA GLY A 211 -2.11 19.63 21.35
C GLY A 211 -1.53 18.85 22.55
N ASN A 212 -0.34 18.26 22.44
CA ASN A 212 0.29 17.39 23.44
C ASN A 212 -0.61 16.23 23.93
N ARG A 213 -1.39 15.64 23.03
CA ARG A 213 -2.32 14.54 23.35
C ARG A 213 -1.68 13.15 23.23
N LEU A 214 -0.50 13.07 22.60
CA LEU A 214 0.36 11.89 22.61
C LEU A 214 1.26 11.90 23.83
N THR A 215 1.11 10.89 24.69
CA THR A 215 1.90 10.72 25.91
C THR A 215 3.34 10.28 25.61
N GLY A 216 4.29 10.64 26.47
CA GLY A 216 5.68 10.17 26.37
C GLY A 216 6.59 11.01 25.47
N LEU A 217 6.12 12.17 25.01
CA LEU A 217 6.89 13.10 24.19
C LEU A 217 7.29 14.36 24.98
N THR A 218 8.52 14.81 24.79
CA THR A 218 8.97 16.10 25.34
C THR A 218 8.55 17.24 24.41
N PRO A 219 8.42 18.49 24.91
CA PRO A 219 8.10 19.63 24.05
C PRO A 219 9.09 19.82 22.89
N ILE A 220 10.38 19.51 23.11
CA ILE A 220 11.42 19.58 22.08
C ILE A 220 11.18 18.51 21.00
N THR A 221 10.88 17.28 21.41
CA THR A 221 10.55 16.18 20.49
C THR A 221 9.31 16.51 19.68
N THR A 222 8.25 17.02 20.31
CA THR A 222 7.02 17.43 19.63
C THR A 222 7.31 18.50 18.57
N GLN A 223 8.07 19.55 18.92
CA GLN A 223 8.41 20.60 17.98
C GLN A 223 9.25 20.09 16.79
N TYR A 224 10.16 19.15 17.04
CA TYR A 224 10.93 18.49 15.98
C TYR A 224 10.04 17.69 15.03
N LEU A 225 9.12 16.88 15.55
CA LEU A 225 8.19 16.08 14.74
C LEU A 225 7.27 16.95 13.87
N LEU A 226 6.80 18.07 14.43
CA LEU A 226 5.95 19.02 13.70
C LEU A 226 6.69 19.68 12.52
N SER A 227 8.02 19.77 12.53
CA SER A 227 8.80 20.32 11.41
C SER A 227 9.22 19.29 10.36
N GLN A 228 8.99 18.00 10.61
CA GLN A 228 9.36 16.94 9.66
C GLN A 228 8.41 16.85 8.47
N SER A 229 8.87 16.21 7.39
CA SER A 229 8.02 15.82 6.27
C SER A 229 6.95 14.82 6.71
N ASP A 230 5.90 14.62 5.90
CA ASP A 230 4.87 13.63 6.24
C ASP A 230 5.42 12.20 6.16
N GLU A 231 6.36 11.97 5.24
CA GLU A 231 7.12 10.74 5.10
C GLU A 231 7.89 10.40 6.38
N ASP A 232 8.68 11.35 6.89
CA ASP A 232 9.46 11.15 8.11
C ASP A 232 8.54 10.97 9.33
N LEU A 233 7.43 11.71 9.36
CA LEU A 233 6.44 11.59 10.43
C LEU A 233 5.74 10.22 10.40
N LEU A 234 5.45 9.67 9.22
CA LEU A 234 4.92 8.32 9.06
C LEU A 234 5.92 7.25 9.53
N LEU A 235 7.20 7.38 9.17
CA LEU A 235 8.23 6.45 9.65
C LEU A 235 8.37 6.49 11.17
N TRP A 236 8.40 7.70 11.75
CA TRP A 236 8.39 7.87 13.20
C TRP A 236 7.16 7.22 13.84
N ALA A 237 5.97 7.39 13.25
CA ALA A 237 4.73 6.83 13.78
C ALA A 237 4.77 5.30 13.82
N VAL A 238 5.36 4.65 12.81
CA VAL A 238 5.60 3.20 12.81
C VAL A 238 6.49 2.79 13.98
N ASP A 239 7.62 3.46 14.18
CA ASP A 239 8.56 3.12 15.26
C ASP A 239 7.97 3.38 16.66
N TRP A 240 7.20 4.46 16.81
CA TRP A 240 6.50 4.78 18.04
C TRP A 240 5.45 3.71 18.37
N LEU A 241 4.67 3.25 17.37
CA LEU A 241 3.73 2.13 17.54
C LEU A 241 4.43 0.84 17.93
N LYS A 242 5.56 0.50 17.29
CA LYS A 242 6.34 -0.69 17.67
C LYS A 242 6.78 -0.62 19.12
N GLN A 243 7.30 0.52 19.58
CA GLN A 243 7.73 0.68 20.96
C GLN A 243 6.55 0.51 21.93
N ARG A 244 5.38 1.07 21.61
CA ARG A 244 4.19 0.98 22.46
C ARG A 244 3.55 -0.42 22.48
N LEU A 245 3.47 -1.08 21.33
CA LEU A 245 2.81 -2.37 21.18
C LEU A 245 3.72 -3.54 21.58
N PHE A 246 5.05 -3.37 21.54
CA PHE A 246 6.01 -4.41 21.86
C PHE A 246 6.72 -4.21 23.20
N SER A 247 6.54 -3.08 23.89
CA SER A 247 7.07 -2.88 25.26
C SER A 247 6.48 -3.84 26.26
#